data_AF-A0A285V8F3-F1
#
_entry.id   AF-A0A285V8F3-F1
#
_cell.length_a   1.000
_cell.length_b   1.000
_cell.length_c   1.000
_cell.angle_alpha   90.00
_cell.angle_beta   90.00
_cell.angle_gamma   90.00
#
_symmetry.space_group_name_H-M   'P 1'
#
loop_
_entity.id
_entity.type
_entity.pdbx_description
1 polymer ?
#
loop_
_entity_poly.entity_id
_entity_poly.type
_entity_poly.pdbx_seq_one_letter_code
_entity_poly.pdbx_strand_id
1 'polypeptide(L)' 'MEIEPVAHRWSPIPPQRTGVTAELAEARAALRELAPADRWDDVLAEVRRLQATEGLAPLAALQAVHAKLASGWLPR' A
#
# COMPACT_ATOMS: atom_id res chain seq x y z
N MET A 1 -52.04 9.95 -7.12
CA MET A 1 -50.87 9.06 -7.24
C MET A 1 -49.84 9.64 -6.28
N GLU A 2 -49.85 9.16 -5.04
CA GLU A 2 -49.01 9.69 -3.97
C GLU A 2 -47.74 8.82 -3.94
N ILE A 3 -46.60 9.43 -4.21
CA ILE A 3 -45.30 8.74 -4.23
C ILE A 3 -44.76 8.83 -2.79
N GLU A 4 -44.80 7.73 -2.05
CA GLU A 4 -44.15 7.64 -0.75
C GLU A 4 -42.63 7.81 -0.89
N PRO A 5 -41.95 8.58 -0.02
CA PRO A 5 -40.51 8.70 -0.06
C PRO A 5 -39.87 7.43 0.53
N VAL A 6 -39.30 6.60 -0.34
CA VAL A 6 -38.42 5.49 0.08
C VAL A 6 -37.23 6.09 0.85
N ALA A 7 -37.23 5.86 2.17
CA ALA A 7 -36.09 6.14 3.03
C ALA A 7 -34.95 5.18 2.67
N HIS A 8 -34.06 5.60 1.76
CA HIS A 8 -32.81 4.91 1.49
C HIS A 8 -31.92 4.98 2.74
N ARG A 9 -32.00 3.95 3.59
CA ARG A 9 -30.98 3.69 4.61
C ARG A 9 -29.68 3.36 3.89
N TRP A 10 -28.78 4.34 3.80
CA TRP A 10 -27.39 4.08 3.43
C TRP A 10 -26.77 3.21 4.53
N SER A 11 -26.40 1.98 4.18
CA SER A 11 -25.60 1.13 5.07
C SER A 11 -24.31 1.87 5.43
N PRO A 12 -23.99 2.04 6.72
CA PRO A 12 -22.72 2.61 7.11
C PRO A 12 -21.60 1.68 6.64
N ILE A 13 -20.75 2.20 5.74
CA ILE A 13 -19.51 1.53 5.34
C ILE A 13 -18.69 1.32 6.63
N PRO A 14 -18.27 0.09 6.97
CA PRO A 14 -17.50 -0.14 8.19
C PRO A 14 -16.23 0.72 8.15
N PRO A 15 -15.86 1.41 9.24
CA PRO A 15 -14.62 2.16 9.29
C PRO A 15 -13.46 1.19 9.04
N GLN A 16 -12.71 1.47 7.97
CA GLN A 16 -11.57 0.68 7.56
C GLN A 16 -10.55 0.67 8.71
N ARG A 17 -10.04 -0.53 9.03
CA ARG A 17 -9.07 -0.77 10.11
C ARG A 17 -7.85 0.15 9.94
N THR A 18 -7.79 1.22 10.73
CA THR A 18 -6.79 2.29 10.66
C THR A 18 -5.35 1.82 10.92
N GLY A 19 -5.18 0.69 11.63
CA GLY A 19 -3.85 0.13 11.94
C GLY A 19 -3.08 -0.28 10.69
N VAL A 20 -3.73 -1.05 9.79
CA VAL A 20 -3.08 -1.54 8.56
C VAL A 20 -2.66 -0.40 7.64
N THR A 21 -3.41 0.70 7.64
CA THR A 21 -3.07 1.89 6.83
C THR A 21 -1.95 2.73 7.45
N ALA A 22 -1.85 2.79 8.78
CA ALA A 22 -0.77 3.52 9.46
C ALA A 22 0.57 2.81 9.28
N GLU A 23 0.61 1.49 9.51
CA GLU A 23 1.83 0.66 9.33
C GLU A 23 2.32 0.71 7.88
N LEU A 24 1.40 0.72 6.91
CA LEU A 24 1.72 0.85 5.49
C LEU A 24 2.29 2.23 5.15
N ALA A 25 1.73 3.29 5.75
CA ALA A 25 2.21 4.65 5.54
C ALA A 25 3.61 4.85 6.13
N GLU A 26 3.87 4.32 7.32
CA GLU A 26 5.19 4.33 7.96
C GLU A 26 6.21 3.54 7.14
N ALA A 27 5.87 2.31 6.72
CA ALA A 27 6.76 1.49 5.89
C ALA A 27 7.11 2.19 4.57
N ARG A 28 6.14 2.89 3.96
CA ARG A 28 6.36 3.68 2.74
C ARG A 28 7.23 4.92 3.00
N ALA A 29 7.09 5.57 4.14
CA ALA A 29 7.94 6.70 4.53
C ALA A 29 9.39 6.26 4.71
N ALA A 30 9.63 5.18 5.47
CA ALA A 30 10.96 4.60 5.65
C ALA A 30 11.60 4.16 4.31
N LEU A 31 10.79 3.57 3.43
CA LEU A 31 11.25 3.20 2.08
C LEU A 31 11.68 4.43 1.26
N ARG A 32 10.97 5.55 1.42
CA ARG A 32 11.26 6.79 0.70
C ARG A 32 12.55 7.46 1.18
N GLU A 33 12.91 7.29 2.45
CA GLU A 33 14.17 7.81 2.99
C GLU A 33 15.40 7.07 2.44
N LEU A 34 15.26 5.76 2.15
CA LEU A 34 16.34 4.94 1.60
C LEU A 34 16.38 4.93 0.07
N ALA A 35 15.23 5.12 -0.59
CA ALA A 35 15.13 5.08 -2.04
C ALA A 35 15.57 6.41 -2.68
N PRO A 36 16.37 6.38 -3.77
CA PRO A 36 16.62 7.57 -4.57
C PRO A 36 15.29 8.11 -5.14
N ALA A 37 15.07 9.42 -5.02
CA ALA A 37 13.80 10.05 -5.44
C ALA A 37 13.46 9.77 -6.92
N ASP A 38 14.49 9.70 -7.77
CA ASP A 38 14.41 9.48 -9.21
C ASP A 38 14.08 8.03 -9.60
N ARG A 39 14.15 7.11 -8.62
CA ARG A 39 13.99 5.65 -8.80
C ARG A 39 12.82 5.08 -8.04
N TRP A 40 11.91 5.96 -7.61
CA TRP A 40 10.75 5.57 -6.81
C TRP A 40 9.78 4.68 -7.58
N ASP A 41 9.60 4.91 -8.88
CA ASP A 41 8.75 4.08 -9.71
C ASP A 41 9.29 2.65 -9.85
N ASP A 42 10.62 2.48 -9.96
CA ASP A 42 11.28 1.17 -10.01
C ASP A 42 11.12 0.41 -8.67
N VAL A 43 11.18 1.13 -7.55
CA VAL A 43 10.89 0.58 -6.20
C VAL A 43 9.44 0.10 -6.13
N LEU A 44 8.48 0.90 -6.60
CA LEU A 44 7.07 0.52 -6.61
C LEU A 44 6.77 -0.64 -7.57
N ALA A 45 7.47 -0.70 -8.71
CA ALA A 45 7.38 -1.80 -9.66
C ALA A 45 7.84 -3.11 -9.00
N GLU A 46 8.93 -3.08 -8.22
CA GLU A 46 9.40 -4.25 -7.49
C GLU A 46 8.42 -4.67 -6.38
N VAL A 47 7.83 -3.73 -5.63
CA VAL A 47 6.77 -4.04 -4.65
C VAL A 47 5.60 -4.77 -5.33
N ARG A 48 5.13 -4.26 -6.47
CA ARG A 48 4.05 -4.89 -7.25
C ARG A 48 4.47 -6.26 -7.79
N ARG A 49 5.72 -6.40 -8.25
CA ARG A 49 6.27 -7.68 -8.68
C ARG A 49 6.20 -8.70 -7.56
N LEU A 50 6.68 -8.37 -6.35
CA LEU A 50 6.63 -9.26 -5.19
C LEU A 50 5.20 -9.65 -4.80
N GLN A 51 4.26 -8.70 -4.83
CA GLN A 51 2.84 -9.00 -4.61
C GLN A 51 2.30 -9.98 -5.65
N ALA A 52 2.66 -9.81 -6.92
CA ALA A 52 2.16 -10.64 -8.02
C ALA A 52 2.83 -12.01 -8.12
N THR A 53 4.15 -12.09 -7.92
CA THR A 53 4.92 -13.34 -8.09
C THR A 53 4.96 -14.18 -6.83
N GLU A 54 5.01 -13.54 -5.65
CA GLU A 54 5.14 -14.23 -4.36
C GLU A 54 3.86 -14.15 -3.52
N GLY A 55 2.83 -13.45 -3.99
CA GLY A 55 1.55 -13.32 -3.28
C GLY A 55 1.68 -12.53 -1.97
N LEU A 56 2.75 -11.75 -1.80
CA LEU A 56 3.00 -11.04 -0.56
C LEU A 56 1.91 -10.00 -0.29
N ALA A 57 1.50 -9.89 0.97
CA ALA A 57 0.66 -8.80 1.42
C ALA A 57 1.39 -7.44 1.23
N PRO A 58 0.66 -6.32 1.03
CA PRO A 58 1.28 -5.04 0.71
C PRO A 58 2.37 -4.58 1.69
N LEU A 59 2.15 -4.77 2.99
CA LEU A 59 3.13 -4.44 4.03
C LEU A 59 4.38 -5.32 3.92
N ALA A 60 4.21 -6.63 3.75
CA ALA A 60 5.33 -7.58 3.60
C ALA A 60 6.16 -7.28 2.35
N ALA A 61 5.50 -6.92 1.23
CA ALA A 61 6.19 -6.53 0.01
C ALA A 61 7.02 -5.24 0.20
N LEU A 62 6.48 -4.23 0.88
CA LEU A 62 7.22 -3.00 1.21
C LEU A 62 8.43 -3.29 2.11
N GLN A 63 8.26 -4.12 3.15
CA GLN A 63 9.35 -4.54 4.04
C GLN A 63 10.44 -5.32 3.30
N ALA A 64 10.06 -6.19 2.37
CA ALA A 64 11.00 -6.95 1.54
C ALA A 64 11.81 -6.03 0.61
N VAL A 65 11.17 -5.05 -0.03
CA VAL A 65 11.89 -4.07 -0.87
C VAL A 65 12.77 -3.15 -0.01
N HIS A 66 12.33 -2.77 1.19
CA HIS A 66 13.16 -2.05 2.15
C HIS A 66 14.42 -2.85 2.52
N ALA A 67 14.29 -4.14 2.82
CA ALA A 67 15.43 -5.01 3.11
C ALA A 67 16.38 -5.13 1.90
N LYS A 68 15.85 -5.21 0.66
CA LYS A 68 16.67 -5.19 -0.56
C LYS A 68 17.45 -3.88 -0.71
N LEU A 69 16.80 -2.73 -0.53
CA LEU A 69 17.47 -1.42 -0.60
C LEU A 69 18.56 -1.31 0.48
N ALA A 70 18.27 -1.73 1.70
CA ALA A 70 19.24 -1.78 2.79
C ALA A 70 20.42 -2.72 2.51
N SER A 71 20.21 -3.80 1.75
CA SER A 71 21.29 -4.69 1.31
C SER A 71 22.09 -4.16 0.10
N GLY A 72 21.82 -2.93 -0.36
CA GLY A 72 22.52 -2.30 -1.48
C GLY A 72 21.96 -2.65 -2.86
N TRP A 73 20.74 -3.19 -2.94
CA TRP A 73 20.04 -3.32 -4.23
C TRP A 73 19.75 -1.94 -4.81
N LEU A 74 20.06 -1.75 -6.09
CA LEU A 74 19.76 -0.53 -6.83
C LEU A 74 18.60 -0.81 -7.79
N PRO A 75 17.48 -0.06 -7.69
CA PRO A 75 16.39 -0.15 -8.66
C PRO A 75 16.88 0.25 -10.05
N ARG A 76 16.42 -0.44 -11.11
CA ARG A 76 16.86 -0.26 -12.50
C ARG A 76 15.70 -0.28 -13.48
#